data_AF-A0A0B2WG77-F1
#
_entry.id   AF-A0A0B2WG77-F1
#
_cell.length_a   1.000
_cell.length_b   1.000
_cell.length_c   1.000
_cell.angle_alpha   90.00
_cell.angle_beta   90.00
_cell.angle_gamma   90.00
#
_symmetry.space_group_name_H-M   'P 1'
#
loop_
_entity.id
_entity.type
_entity.pdbx_description
1 polymer ?
#
loop_
_entity_poly.entity_id
_entity_poly.type
_entity_poly.pdbx_seq_one_letter_code
_entity_poly.pdbx_strand_id
1 'polypeptide(L)'
;MFNAVHNAGSSVHHNGMSLFLATVPEGVLFHHGTTRPESPSDPDRLAYEIEHAEGFTRSFGGPPRQTKPHPEPMPGGAANEQKIIGRTTHLSDHETGWLHVYRTSRPLQFLYVDGMSGGKSANGTPDTQDYLLRSDPSYGKAEREASPTIDLGERKRAQSLCKLCKEWNLQGIIRMEAGFEIIKCNFTDGMDQVQVFRRPGSRGRGKLWAETQHFEYLRGVAERNFDIRSSRTVVDYSSTVSAFFFPVNLANPDPKRPDLPRLSEASHAELVALKRIFNGHY
;
A
#
# COMPACT_ATOMS: atom_id res chain seq x y z
N MET A 1 13.43 -26.63 0.40
CA MET A 1 14.01 -25.84 -0.72
C MET A 1 13.07 -25.76 -1.94
N PHE A 2 12.40 -26.84 -2.36
CA PHE A 2 11.51 -26.83 -3.54
C PHE A 2 10.23 -25.96 -3.43
N ASN A 3 9.63 -25.79 -2.25
CA ASN A 3 8.44 -24.92 -2.07
C ASN A 3 8.77 -23.41 -2.03
N ALA A 4 10.01 -23.03 -1.70
CA ALA A 4 10.39 -21.62 -1.61
C ALA A 4 10.44 -20.95 -2.99
N VAL A 5 10.80 -21.69 -4.04
CA VAL A 5 10.85 -21.18 -5.42
C VAL A 5 9.46 -21.07 -6.05
N HIS A 6 8.50 -21.90 -5.64
CA HIS A 6 7.09 -21.76 -6.08
C HIS A 6 6.35 -20.61 -5.36
N ASN A 7 6.78 -20.24 -4.15
CA ASN A 7 6.22 -19.12 -3.40
C ASN A 7 6.95 -17.79 -3.64
N ALA A 8 8.23 -17.82 -4.03
CA ALA A 8 9.00 -16.63 -4.38
C ALA A 8 8.39 -15.96 -5.61
N GLY A 9 7.95 -14.70 -5.46
CA GLY A 9 7.31 -13.94 -6.54
C GLY A 9 5.80 -14.13 -6.65
N SER A 10 5.16 -14.83 -5.70
CA SER A 10 3.71 -14.74 -5.54
C SER A 10 3.35 -13.47 -4.78
N SER A 11 2.72 -12.53 -5.46
CA SER A 11 2.24 -11.28 -4.88
C SER A 11 1.13 -11.49 -3.85
N VAL A 12 0.35 -12.57 -3.97
CA VAL A 12 -0.86 -12.85 -3.18
C VAL A 12 -0.63 -13.76 -1.97
N HIS A 13 0.52 -14.42 -1.87
CA HIS A 13 0.87 -15.18 -0.66
C HIS A 13 1.37 -14.23 0.42
N HIS A 14 0.65 -14.14 1.54
CA HIS A 14 1.06 -13.27 2.64
C HIS A 14 2.49 -13.56 3.10
N ASN A 15 3.19 -12.51 3.53
CA ASN A 15 4.50 -12.54 4.14
C ASN A 15 5.58 -13.06 3.19
N GLY A 16 5.69 -12.38 2.06
CA GLY A 16 6.80 -12.57 1.14
C GLY A 16 8.12 -12.13 1.78
N MET A 17 9.15 -12.94 1.56
CA MET A 17 10.50 -12.72 2.11
C MET A 17 11.53 -12.52 1.00
N SER A 18 11.08 -12.18 -0.22
CA SER A 18 11.93 -12.07 -1.40
C SER A 18 11.81 -10.69 -2.05
N LEU A 19 12.95 -10.20 -2.53
CA LEU A 19 13.04 -8.96 -3.26
C LEU A 19 13.55 -9.22 -4.67
N PHE A 20 13.05 -8.41 -5.60
CA PHE A 20 13.37 -8.50 -7.03
C PHE A 20 13.65 -7.09 -7.56
N LEU A 21 14.45 -7.01 -8.63
CA LEU A 21 14.43 -5.83 -9.48
C LEU A 21 13.25 -5.93 -10.44
N ALA A 22 12.61 -4.80 -10.67
CA ALA A 22 11.49 -4.71 -11.59
C ALA A 22 11.65 -3.47 -12.48
N THR A 23 11.57 -3.68 -13.79
CA THR A 23 11.61 -2.61 -14.78
C THR A 23 10.20 -2.32 -15.28
N VAL A 24 9.77 -1.07 -15.17
CA VAL A 24 8.57 -0.56 -15.84
C VAL A 24 9.02 0.06 -17.16
N PRO A 25 8.59 -0.46 -18.32
CA PRO A 25 8.95 0.11 -19.63
C PRO A 25 8.46 1.56 -19.82
N GLU A 26 8.97 2.20 -20.87
CA GLU A 26 8.44 3.48 -21.35
C GLU A 26 6.99 3.32 -21.86
N GLY A 27 6.18 4.38 -21.74
CA GLY A 27 4.82 4.43 -22.24
C GLY A 27 3.75 3.84 -21.33
N VAL A 28 4.12 3.26 -20.18
CA VAL A 28 3.21 2.67 -19.20
C VAL A 28 2.44 3.75 -18.47
N LEU A 29 1.13 3.54 -18.28
CA LEU A 29 0.26 4.46 -17.54
C LEU A 29 0.20 4.10 -16.06
N PHE A 30 0.27 5.14 -15.24
CA PHE A 30 0.04 5.10 -13.80
C PHE A 30 -1.09 6.05 -13.41
N HIS A 31 -1.86 5.63 -12.42
CA HIS A 31 -2.97 6.39 -11.85
C HIS A 31 -2.64 6.80 -10.41
N HIS A 32 -2.96 8.03 -10.05
CA HIS A 32 -2.67 8.60 -8.72
C HIS A 32 -3.89 9.33 -8.19
N GLY A 33 -4.44 8.84 -7.08
CA GLY A 33 -5.49 9.54 -6.35
C GLY A 33 -4.90 10.41 -5.26
N THR A 34 -5.41 11.64 -5.12
CA THR A 34 -5.03 12.54 -4.02
C THR A 34 -6.16 13.53 -3.72
N THR A 35 -5.98 14.39 -2.72
CA THR A 35 -6.93 15.47 -2.39
C THR A 35 -6.53 16.81 -3.03
N ARG A 36 -5.44 16.85 -3.79
CA ARG A 36 -4.84 18.06 -4.37
C ARG A 36 -4.80 18.00 -5.90
N PRO A 37 -4.98 19.12 -6.62
CA PRO A 37 -4.81 19.14 -8.08
C PRO A 37 -3.35 19.14 -8.54
N GLU A 38 -2.40 19.42 -7.65
CA GLU A 38 -0.97 19.44 -7.98
C GLU A 38 -0.32 18.06 -7.88
N SER A 39 0.68 17.82 -8.72
CA SER A 39 1.53 16.63 -8.61
C SER A 39 2.25 16.58 -7.26
N PRO A 40 2.39 15.41 -6.61
CA PRO A 40 3.07 15.28 -5.33
C PRO A 40 4.51 15.81 -5.34
N SER A 41 4.86 16.61 -4.33
CA SER A 41 6.24 17.00 -4.01
C SER A 41 7.01 15.93 -3.24
N ASP A 42 6.29 14.99 -2.62
CA ASP A 42 6.81 13.95 -1.74
C ASP A 42 6.50 12.56 -2.31
N PRO A 43 7.18 11.50 -1.84
CA PRO A 43 6.84 10.14 -2.21
C PRO A 43 5.37 9.82 -1.96
N ASP A 44 4.71 9.22 -2.95
CA ASP A 44 3.30 8.86 -2.89
C ASP A 44 2.99 7.64 -3.77
N ARG A 45 1.78 7.10 -3.64
CA ARG A 45 1.36 5.82 -4.21
C ARG A 45 0.63 6.00 -5.54
N LEU A 46 1.13 5.31 -6.55
CA LEU A 46 0.50 5.10 -7.83
C LEU A 46 -0.14 3.70 -7.86
N ALA A 47 -1.03 3.48 -8.82
CA ALA A 47 -1.50 2.15 -9.18
C ALA A 47 -1.57 1.99 -10.70
N TYR A 48 -1.53 0.74 -11.15
CA TYR A 48 -1.82 0.44 -12.56
C TYR A 48 -3.31 0.59 -12.88
N GLU A 49 -4.17 0.23 -11.94
CA GLU A 49 -5.62 0.22 -12.13
C GLU A 49 -6.23 1.52 -11.59
N ILE A 50 -7.17 2.10 -12.34
CA ILE A 50 -7.84 3.36 -11.97
C ILE A 50 -8.58 3.16 -10.66
N GLU A 51 -9.30 2.05 -10.53
CA GLU A 51 -10.12 1.68 -9.38
C GLU A 51 -9.28 1.59 -8.10
N HIS A 52 -8.04 1.10 -8.21
CA HIS A 52 -7.11 1.06 -7.09
C HIS A 52 -6.67 2.48 -6.70
N ALA A 53 -6.30 3.31 -7.68
CA ALA A 53 -5.90 4.69 -7.44
C ALA A 53 -7.05 5.57 -6.92
N GLU A 54 -8.31 5.26 -7.25
CA GLU A 54 -9.47 5.96 -6.70
C GLU A 54 -9.55 5.82 -5.18
N GLY A 55 -9.10 4.70 -4.62
CA GLY A 55 -8.98 4.51 -3.17
C GLY A 55 -8.08 5.55 -2.50
N PHE A 56 -7.14 6.17 -3.24
CA PHE A 56 -6.21 7.18 -2.71
C PHE A 56 -6.78 8.61 -2.76
N THR A 57 -7.89 8.83 -3.48
CA THR A 57 -8.52 10.16 -3.67
C THR A 57 -9.16 10.72 -2.40
N ARG A 58 -9.38 9.87 -1.41
CA ARG A 58 -9.76 10.21 -0.04
C ARG A 58 -8.54 9.85 0.79
N SER A 59 -7.73 10.83 1.21
CA SER A 59 -6.48 10.57 1.94
C SER A 59 -6.58 9.34 2.85
N PHE A 60 -5.81 8.29 2.52
CA PHE A 60 -5.63 7.03 3.27
C PHE A 60 -6.86 6.50 4.04
N GLY A 61 -8.05 6.62 3.46
CA GLY A 61 -9.27 6.08 4.04
C GLY A 61 -9.39 4.60 3.75
N GLY A 62 -9.10 3.75 4.74
CA GLY A 62 -9.55 2.36 4.69
C GLY A 62 -11.07 2.28 4.47
N PRO A 63 -11.60 1.13 4.00
CA PRO A 63 -13.03 0.99 3.76
C PRO A 63 -13.84 1.35 5.02
N PRO A 64 -15.06 1.89 4.87
CA PRO A 64 -15.89 2.28 6.00
C PRO A 64 -16.02 1.12 6.99
N ARG A 65 -15.64 1.37 8.24
CA ARG A 65 -15.83 0.43 9.34
C ARG A 65 -17.33 0.13 9.43
N GLN A 66 -17.74 -1.11 9.18
CA GLN A 66 -19.07 -1.57 9.59
C GLN A 66 -19.09 -1.62 11.12
N THR A 67 -19.43 -0.50 11.75
CA THR A 67 -19.89 -0.52 13.13
C THR A 67 -21.20 -1.30 13.13
N LYS A 68 -21.18 -2.51 13.70
CA LYS A 68 -22.42 -3.25 14.00
C LYS A 68 -23.33 -2.31 14.80
N PRO A 69 -24.60 -2.12 14.41
CA PRO A 69 -25.52 -1.32 15.21
C PRO A 69 -25.66 -1.98 16.58
N HIS A 70 -25.33 -1.26 17.65
CA HIS A 70 -25.82 -1.62 18.98
C HIS A 70 -27.34 -1.40 18.98
N PRO A 71 -28.15 -2.37 19.43
CA PRO A 71 -29.57 -2.12 19.64
C PRO A 71 -29.72 -1.25 20.88
N GLU A 72 -30.05 0.04 20.68
CA GLU A 72 -30.55 0.88 21.76
C GLU A 72 -31.97 0.45 22.16
N PRO A 73 -32.28 0.37 23.46
CA PRO A 73 -33.65 0.21 23.93
C PRO A 73 -34.36 1.58 23.97
N MET A 74 -35.58 1.64 23.44
CA MET A 74 -36.56 2.72 23.63
C MET A 74 -37.87 2.10 24.15
N PRO A 75 -38.82 2.83 24.80
CA PRO A 75 -38.93 4.28 24.97
C PRO A 75 -39.37 4.77 26.38
N GLY A 76 -39.29 6.09 26.64
CA GLY A 76 -40.07 6.72 27.71
C GLY A 76 -39.87 8.23 27.90
N GLY A 77 -40.86 9.05 27.49
CA GLY A 77 -41.30 10.23 28.26
C GLY A 77 -40.79 11.64 27.93
N ALA A 78 -41.62 12.38 27.17
CA ALA A 78 -41.99 13.80 27.32
C ALA A 78 -40.96 14.97 27.15
N ALA A 79 -41.14 15.65 26.01
CA ALA A 79 -41.41 17.09 25.82
C ALA A 79 -40.39 18.18 26.21
N ASN A 80 -39.99 18.88 25.13
CA ASN A 80 -39.89 20.33 24.95
C ASN A 80 -38.58 21.03 25.35
N GLU A 81 -37.77 21.35 24.34
CA GLU A 81 -37.19 22.70 24.14
C GLU A 81 -36.57 22.79 22.73
N GLN A 82 -37.20 23.55 21.85
CA GLN A 82 -36.61 23.95 20.57
C GLN A 82 -35.48 24.95 20.82
N LYS A 83 -34.22 24.55 20.58
CA LYS A 83 -33.08 25.48 20.46
C LYS A 83 -32.68 25.65 18.99
N ILE A 84 -33.17 26.75 18.44
CA ILE A 84 -32.65 27.61 17.35
C ILE A 84 -31.42 27.03 16.61
N ILE A 85 -31.63 26.60 15.37
CA ILE A 85 -30.57 26.23 14.42
C ILE A 85 -29.90 27.53 13.93
N GLY A 86 -28.89 27.97 14.67
CA GLY A 86 -27.93 28.99 14.27
C GLY A 86 -26.77 28.35 13.49
N ARG A 87 -26.79 28.54 12.18
CA ARG A 87 -25.75 28.17 11.20
C ARG A 87 -24.47 28.98 11.41
N THR A 88 -23.35 28.32 11.72
CA THR A 88 -22.00 28.55 11.12
C THR A 88 -20.96 27.60 11.71
N THR A 89 -20.68 26.51 11.01
CA THR A 89 -19.30 25.99 10.93
C THR A 89 -19.00 25.74 9.46
N HIS A 90 -17.95 26.40 8.98
CA HIS A 90 -17.38 26.20 7.65
C HIS A 90 -17.00 24.73 7.45
N LEU A 91 -17.86 23.96 6.76
CA LEU A 91 -17.52 22.62 6.28
C LEU A 91 -16.85 22.77 4.93
N SER A 92 -15.52 22.87 4.97
CA SER A 92 -14.60 22.99 3.83
C SER A 92 -14.89 22.03 2.67
N ASP A 93 -14.61 22.50 1.45
CA ASP A 93 -14.67 21.83 0.12
C ASP A 93 -13.91 20.47 -0.04
N HIS A 94 -13.56 19.78 1.05
CA HIS A 94 -12.73 18.57 1.06
C HIS A 94 -13.45 17.26 0.65
N GLU A 95 -14.55 17.33 -0.09
CA GLU A 95 -15.34 16.13 -0.47
C GLU A 95 -15.11 15.63 -1.89
N THR A 96 -14.21 16.26 -2.64
CA THR A 96 -13.82 15.84 -4.00
C THR A 96 -12.32 15.61 -4.06
N GLY A 97 -11.90 14.38 -4.38
CA GLY A 97 -10.49 14.09 -4.67
C GLY A 97 -10.14 14.33 -6.14
N TRP A 98 -8.87 14.20 -6.47
CA TRP A 98 -8.30 14.36 -7.80
C TRP A 98 -7.68 13.04 -8.25
N LEU A 99 -7.82 12.73 -9.53
CA LEU A 99 -7.14 11.60 -10.16
C LEU A 99 -6.21 12.15 -11.24
N HIS A 100 -4.93 11.80 -11.11
CA HIS A 100 -3.89 12.13 -12.07
C HIS A 100 -3.54 10.88 -12.86
N VAL A 101 -3.19 11.08 -14.13
CA VAL A 101 -2.67 10.05 -15.03
C VAL A 101 -1.27 10.45 -15.43
N TYR A 102 -0.31 9.58 -15.14
CA TYR A 102 1.08 9.73 -15.53
C TYR A 102 1.44 8.67 -16.58
N ARG A 103 2.36 9.01 -17.46
CA ARG A 103 2.97 8.08 -18.42
C ARG A 103 4.46 8.03 -18.19
N THR A 104 5.06 6.84 -18.12
CA THR A 104 6.52 6.73 -18.06
C THR A 104 7.17 7.25 -19.35
N SER A 105 8.16 8.13 -19.21
CA SER A 105 8.87 8.75 -20.34
C SER A 105 10.19 8.05 -20.68
N ARG A 106 10.55 7.03 -19.90
CA ARG A 106 11.66 6.10 -20.12
C ARG A 106 11.47 4.84 -19.26
N PRO A 107 12.29 3.79 -19.43
CA PRO A 107 12.31 2.68 -18.49
C PRO A 107 12.68 3.12 -17.06
N LEU A 108 11.93 2.65 -16.07
CA LEU A 108 12.14 2.94 -14.65
C LEU A 108 12.38 1.65 -13.87
N GLN A 109 13.37 1.67 -12.97
CA GLN A 109 13.73 0.56 -12.10
C GLN A 109 13.12 0.72 -10.71
N PHE A 110 12.53 -0.36 -10.22
CA PHE A 110 11.87 -0.42 -8.92
C PHE A 110 12.34 -1.64 -8.14
N LEU A 111 12.31 -1.52 -6.82
CA LEU A 111 12.39 -2.68 -5.94
C LEU A 111 11.00 -3.31 -5.86
N TYR A 112 10.86 -4.58 -6.22
CA TYR A 112 9.62 -5.32 -6.02
C TYR A 112 9.72 -6.14 -4.73
N VAL A 113 8.80 -5.89 -3.79
CA VAL A 113 8.68 -6.60 -2.52
C VAL A 113 7.49 -7.57 -2.60
N ASP A 114 7.76 -8.87 -2.51
CA ASP A 114 6.72 -9.89 -2.66
C ASP A 114 5.78 -10.02 -1.44
N GLY A 115 4.77 -10.87 -1.63
CA GLY A 115 3.85 -11.38 -0.62
C GLY A 115 3.01 -10.39 0.18
N MET A 116 2.14 -9.69 -0.56
CA MET A 116 1.17 -8.73 -0.04
C MET A 116 1.77 -7.67 0.88
N SER A 117 3.00 -7.24 0.60
CA SER A 117 3.76 -6.36 1.49
C SER A 117 3.18 -4.95 1.67
N GLY A 118 2.24 -4.52 0.81
CA GLY A 118 1.42 -3.31 1.02
C GLY A 118 0.23 -3.52 1.97
N GLY A 119 -0.05 -4.78 2.34
CA GLY A 119 -1.10 -5.17 3.28
C GLY A 119 -0.82 -4.67 4.70
N LYS A 120 -1.72 -3.84 5.22
CA LYS A 120 -1.67 -3.31 6.58
C LYS A 120 -2.33 -4.29 7.53
N SER A 121 -1.60 -5.36 7.88
CA SER A 121 -2.15 -6.43 8.70
C SER A 121 -1.17 -6.96 9.74
N ALA A 122 -1.72 -7.33 10.89
CA ALA A 122 -0.98 -7.99 11.97
C ALA A 122 -0.42 -9.37 11.59
N ASN A 123 -0.79 -9.89 10.41
CA ASN A 123 -0.29 -11.16 9.89
C ASN A 123 1.20 -11.12 9.56
N GLY A 124 1.82 -9.93 9.44
CA GLY A 124 3.25 -9.77 9.17
C GLY A 124 3.59 -9.40 7.73
N THR A 125 2.60 -8.99 6.94
CA THR A 125 2.81 -8.58 5.55
C THR A 125 3.86 -7.47 5.38
N PRO A 126 3.97 -6.47 6.29
CA PRO A 126 5.02 -5.45 6.18
C PRO A 126 6.40 -5.86 6.71
N ASP A 127 6.58 -7.09 7.24
CA ASP A 127 7.78 -7.48 7.99
C ASP A 127 9.08 -7.21 7.21
N THR A 128 9.12 -7.57 5.92
CA THR A 128 10.28 -7.34 5.04
C THR A 128 10.63 -5.86 4.91
N GLN A 129 9.65 -4.96 4.89
CA GLN A 129 9.91 -3.52 4.83
C GLN A 129 10.36 -2.97 6.18
N ASP A 130 9.70 -3.37 7.26
CA ASP A 130 9.90 -2.75 8.57
C ASP A 130 11.11 -3.35 9.31
N TYR A 131 11.27 -4.67 9.37
CA TYR A 131 12.41 -5.31 10.03
C TYR A 131 13.68 -5.29 9.18
N LEU A 132 13.57 -5.64 7.89
CA LEU A 132 14.75 -5.81 7.04
C LEU A 132 15.16 -4.49 6.37
N LEU A 133 14.31 -3.90 5.53
CA LEU A 133 14.69 -2.72 4.74
C LEU A 133 14.92 -1.47 5.61
N ARG A 134 13.96 -1.15 6.48
CA ARG A 134 14.02 0.05 7.34
C ARG A 134 14.78 -0.16 8.63
N SER A 135 14.89 -1.40 9.12
CA SER A 135 15.43 -1.70 10.45
C SER A 135 14.68 -0.96 11.57
N ASP A 136 13.38 -0.81 11.41
CA ASP A 136 12.47 -0.07 12.28
C ASP A 136 11.17 -0.86 12.47
N PRO A 137 11.12 -1.79 13.46
CA PRO A 137 9.96 -2.62 13.72
C PRO A 137 8.86 -1.91 14.52
N SER A 138 9.06 -0.63 14.86
CA SER A 138 8.09 0.16 15.65
C SER A 138 6.72 0.24 14.96
N TYR A 139 6.70 0.11 13.62
CA TYR A 139 5.50 0.15 12.81
C TYR A 139 4.62 -1.11 12.89
N GLY A 140 5.22 -2.30 12.90
CA GLY A 140 4.48 -3.58 12.97
C GLY A 140 3.73 -3.76 14.30
N LYS A 141 4.08 -2.99 15.34
CA LYS A 141 3.37 -2.98 16.63
C LYS A 141 2.22 -1.96 16.67
N ALA A 142 2.29 -0.89 15.88
CA ALA A 142 1.31 0.21 15.88
C ALA A 142 -0.03 -0.18 15.25
N GLU A 143 -0.08 -1.19 14.38
CA GLU A 143 -1.33 -1.71 13.79
C GLU A 143 -2.28 -2.39 14.80
N ARG A 144 -1.81 -2.69 16.02
CA ARG A 144 -2.71 -3.22 17.07
C ARG A 144 -3.71 -2.18 17.57
N GLU A 145 -3.48 -0.90 17.28
CA GLU A 145 -4.36 0.19 17.66
C GLU A 145 -4.81 0.92 16.39
N ALA A 146 -6.07 0.68 15.99
CA ALA A 146 -6.72 1.36 14.87
C ALA A 146 -6.82 2.87 15.16
N SER A 147 -5.72 3.58 14.92
CA SER A 147 -5.53 4.98 15.23
C SER A 147 -5.51 5.80 13.93
N PRO A 148 -5.99 7.05 13.93
CA PRO A 148 -5.86 7.99 12.80
C PRO A 148 -4.40 8.27 12.36
N THR A 149 -3.42 7.65 13.00
CA THR A 149 -1.98 7.71 12.71
C THR A 149 -1.50 6.70 11.65
N ILE A 150 -2.38 5.80 11.16
CA ILE A 150 -2.08 4.81 10.11
C ILE A 150 -1.63 5.47 8.79
N ASP A 151 -2.06 6.72 8.53
CA ASP A 151 -1.64 7.51 7.37
C ASP A 151 -0.21 8.07 7.52
N LEU A 152 0.08 8.71 8.66
CA LEU A 152 1.41 9.26 8.97
C LEU A 152 2.50 8.19 8.94
N GLY A 153 2.20 7.08 9.60
CA GLY A 153 2.04 5.82 8.91
C GLY A 153 2.99 5.36 7.80
N GLU A 154 2.26 4.95 6.78
CA GLU A 154 2.72 4.66 5.44
C GLU A 154 3.57 5.80 4.86
N ARG A 155 3.25 7.07 5.13
CA ARG A 155 4.04 8.18 4.59
C ARG A 155 5.49 8.14 5.09
N LYS A 156 5.70 7.91 6.39
CA LYS A 156 7.05 7.72 6.95
C LYS A 156 7.73 6.48 6.37
N ARG A 157 6.98 5.39 6.17
CA ARG A 157 7.48 4.17 5.52
C ARG A 157 7.98 4.47 4.10
N ALA A 158 7.15 5.11 3.29
CA ALA A 158 7.46 5.50 1.92
C ALA A 158 8.70 6.40 1.87
N GLN A 159 8.81 7.39 2.76
CA GLN A 159 9.97 8.27 2.83
C GLN A 159 11.27 7.52 3.17
N SER A 160 11.25 6.61 4.15
CA SER A 160 12.43 5.81 4.53
C SER A 160 12.82 4.84 3.43
N LEU A 161 11.85 4.17 2.80
CA LEU A 161 12.08 3.28 1.68
C LEU A 161 12.63 4.02 0.45
N CYS A 162 12.14 5.23 0.17
CA CYS A 162 12.63 6.04 -0.93
C CYS A 162 14.06 6.55 -0.74
N LYS A 163 14.52 6.75 0.50
CA LYS A 163 15.93 7.03 0.78
C LYS A 163 16.80 5.84 0.38
N LEU A 164 16.39 4.63 0.76
CA LEU A 164 17.09 3.39 0.39
C LEU A 164 17.08 3.18 -1.13
N CYS A 165 15.92 3.34 -1.79
CA CYS A 165 15.84 3.26 -3.25
C CYS A 165 16.80 4.24 -3.94
N LYS A 166 16.94 5.46 -3.41
CA LYS A 166 17.88 6.44 -3.96
C LYS A 166 19.34 5.97 -3.86
N GLU A 167 19.72 5.31 -2.77
CA GLU A 167 21.06 4.71 -2.61
C GLU A 167 21.32 3.61 -3.65
N TRP A 168 20.28 2.85 -4.00
CA TRP A 168 20.32 1.79 -5.03
C TRP A 168 19.98 2.26 -6.44
N ASN A 169 19.89 3.58 -6.68
CA ASN A 169 19.51 4.17 -7.98
C ASN A 169 18.15 3.67 -8.54
N LEU A 170 17.21 3.34 -7.65
CA LEU A 170 15.85 2.92 -7.97
C LEU A 170 14.87 4.09 -7.83
N GLN A 171 13.80 4.06 -8.63
CA GLN A 171 12.78 5.12 -8.66
C GLN A 171 11.65 4.91 -7.66
N GLY A 172 11.63 3.76 -6.97
CA GLY A 172 10.68 3.48 -5.91
C GLY A 172 10.47 2.00 -5.64
N ILE A 173 9.30 1.68 -5.12
CA ILE A 173 8.92 0.33 -4.70
C ILE A 173 7.61 -0.09 -5.35
N ILE A 174 7.56 -1.35 -5.79
CA ILE A 174 6.35 -2.05 -6.17
C ILE A 174 6.01 -3.02 -5.03
N ARG A 175 4.75 -3.02 -4.60
CA ARG A 175 4.22 -3.96 -3.61
C ARG A 175 2.73 -4.21 -3.82
N MET A 176 2.20 -5.28 -3.21
CA MET A 176 0.78 -5.62 -3.34
C MET A 176 0.04 -5.38 -2.02
N GLU A 177 -1.12 -4.73 -2.07
CA GLU A 177 -2.13 -4.74 -1.01
C GLU A 177 -3.32 -5.60 -1.49
N ALA A 178 -4.43 -5.00 -1.91
CA ALA A 178 -5.52 -5.69 -2.60
C ALA A 178 -5.24 -5.82 -4.11
N GLY A 179 -4.43 -4.90 -4.64
CA GLY A 179 -3.80 -4.93 -5.95
C GLY A 179 -2.38 -4.34 -5.85
N PHE A 180 -1.69 -4.19 -6.98
CA PHE A 180 -0.36 -3.57 -6.97
C PHE A 180 -0.43 -2.05 -6.73
N GLU A 181 0.32 -1.59 -5.75
CA GLU A 181 0.62 -0.18 -5.51
C GLU A 181 2.12 0.07 -5.77
N ILE A 182 2.43 1.23 -6.34
CA ILE A 182 3.78 1.65 -6.69
C ILE A 182 4.07 2.92 -5.89
N ILE A 183 4.97 2.84 -4.92
CA ILE A 183 5.48 4.02 -4.24
C ILE A 183 6.51 4.66 -5.16
N LYS A 184 6.18 5.82 -5.74
CA LYS A 184 7.11 6.61 -6.55
C LYS A 184 7.82 7.62 -5.66
N CYS A 185 9.15 7.67 -5.73
CA CYS A 185 9.95 8.54 -4.85
C CYS A 185 10.06 9.99 -5.31
N ASN A 186 9.97 10.23 -6.61
CA ASN A 186 10.00 11.57 -7.19
C ASN A 186 9.11 11.58 -8.44
N PHE A 187 8.01 12.34 -8.42
CA PHE A 187 7.06 12.42 -9.53
C PHE A 187 7.59 13.22 -10.73
N THR A 188 8.64 14.03 -10.55
CA THR A 188 9.29 14.78 -11.64
C THR A 188 10.30 13.96 -12.43
N ASP A 189 10.62 12.75 -11.96
CA ASP A 189 11.63 11.90 -12.58
C ASP A 189 11.00 10.74 -13.37
N GLY A 190 11.10 10.84 -14.70
CA GLY A 190 10.85 9.73 -15.61
C GLY A 190 9.39 9.44 -15.91
N MET A 191 8.51 10.40 -15.64
CA MET A 191 7.11 10.34 -16.00
C MET A 191 6.60 11.72 -16.40
N ASP A 192 5.66 11.73 -17.33
CA ASP A 192 4.93 12.92 -17.75
C ASP A 192 3.49 12.86 -17.22
N GLN A 193 2.99 13.97 -16.68
CA GLN A 193 1.58 14.08 -16.31
C GLN A 193 0.74 14.29 -17.56
N VAL A 194 -0.07 13.29 -17.91
CA VAL A 194 -0.91 13.29 -19.12
C VAL A 194 -2.25 13.96 -18.84
N GLN A 195 -2.86 13.69 -17.69
CA GLN A 195 -4.18 14.20 -17.34
C GLN A 195 -4.32 14.43 -15.84
N VAL A 196 -5.18 15.39 -15.48
CA VAL A 196 -5.63 15.64 -14.10
C VAL A 196 -7.11 15.99 -14.15
N PHE A 197 -7.92 15.31 -13.36
CA PHE A 197 -9.35 15.59 -13.29
C PHE A 197 -9.91 15.41 -11.89
N ARG A 198 -10.82 16.32 -11.53
CA ARG A 198 -11.53 16.29 -10.25
C ARG A 198 -12.58 15.18 -10.27
N ARG A 199 -12.59 14.33 -9.24
CA ARG A 199 -13.60 13.29 -9.08
C ARG A 199 -14.91 13.88 -8.57
N PRO A 200 -16.07 13.36 -9.00
CA PRO A 200 -17.35 13.79 -8.47
C PRO A 200 -17.43 13.58 -6.96
N GLY A 201 -18.06 14.53 -6.26
CA GLY A 201 -18.33 14.40 -4.84
C GLY A 201 -19.21 13.20 -4.55
N SER A 202 -19.00 12.57 -3.38
CA SER A 202 -19.75 11.39 -2.96
C SER A 202 -21.01 11.72 -2.13
N ARG A 203 -21.32 13.01 -1.92
CA ARG A 203 -22.51 13.45 -1.17
C ARG A 203 -23.81 12.93 -1.80
N GLY A 204 -24.70 12.42 -0.95
CA GLY A 204 -26.05 11.98 -1.33
C GLY A 204 -26.13 10.63 -2.04
N ARG A 205 -25.02 9.91 -2.21
CA ARG A 205 -25.02 8.58 -2.84
C ARG A 205 -25.35 7.51 -1.80
N GLY A 206 -26.47 6.82 -1.98
CA GLY A 206 -26.99 5.82 -1.03
C GLY A 206 -26.14 4.53 -0.95
N LYS A 207 -26.56 3.61 -0.07
CA LYS A 207 -25.86 2.34 0.24
C LYS A 207 -25.49 1.52 -1.01
N LEU A 208 -26.42 1.42 -1.97
CA LEU A 208 -26.20 0.69 -3.23
C LEU A 208 -24.98 1.22 -4.01
N TRP A 209 -24.79 2.54 -4.03
CA TRP A 209 -23.64 3.14 -4.71
C TRP A 209 -22.32 2.78 -4.04
N ALA A 210 -22.29 2.77 -2.70
CA ALA A 210 -21.09 2.37 -1.96
C ALA A 210 -20.75 0.89 -2.18
N GLU A 211 -21.76 0.01 -2.24
CA GLU A 211 -21.59 -1.40 -2.56
C GLU A 211 -21.07 -1.57 -4.00
N THR A 212 -21.67 -0.90 -4.99
CA THR A 212 -21.18 -0.94 -6.38
C THR A 212 -19.73 -0.47 -6.50
N GLN A 213 -19.36 0.63 -5.85
CA GLN A 213 -17.97 1.12 -5.86
C GLN A 213 -17.00 0.12 -5.22
N HIS A 214 -17.41 -0.57 -4.16
CA HIS A 214 -16.60 -1.60 -3.55
C HIS A 214 -16.44 -2.82 -4.47
N PHE A 215 -17.50 -3.23 -5.17
CA PHE A 215 -17.42 -4.31 -6.17
C PHE A 215 -16.54 -3.93 -7.35
N GLU A 216 -16.66 -2.72 -7.89
CA GLU A 216 -15.78 -2.23 -8.97
C GLU A 216 -14.32 -2.17 -8.51
N TYR A 217 -14.06 -1.70 -7.28
CA TYR A 217 -12.73 -1.76 -6.68
C TYR A 217 -12.19 -3.18 -6.63
N LEU A 218 -12.95 -4.11 -6.04
CA LEU A 218 -12.54 -5.51 -5.90
C LEU A 218 -12.32 -6.17 -7.26
N ARG A 219 -13.20 -5.89 -8.22
CA ARG A 219 -13.07 -6.36 -9.59
C ARG A 219 -11.79 -5.83 -10.23
N GLY A 220 -11.58 -4.51 -10.22
CA GLY A 220 -10.45 -3.86 -10.85
C GLY A 220 -9.11 -4.34 -10.29
N VAL A 221 -8.98 -4.45 -8.96
CA VAL A 221 -7.75 -5.00 -8.35
C VAL A 221 -7.59 -6.48 -8.64
N ALA A 222 -8.66 -7.28 -8.57
CA ALA A 222 -8.58 -8.73 -8.74
C ALA A 222 -8.34 -9.19 -10.18
N GLU A 223 -8.75 -8.40 -11.18
CA GLU A 223 -8.60 -8.73 -12.60
C GLU A 223 -7.14 -9.08 -12.98
N ARG A 224 -6.15 -8.55 -12.24
CA ARG A 224 -4.71 -8.75 -12.55
C ARG A 224 -3.86 -9.11 -11.34
N ASN A 225 -4.47 -9.70 -10.30
CA ASN A 225 -3.77 -10.09 -9.07
C ASN A 225 -2.61 -11.07 -9.30
N PHE A 226 -2.74 -11.94 -10.31
CA PHE A 226 -1.75 -12.99 -10.60
C PHE A 226 -0.68 -12.57 -11.60
N ASP A 227 -0.78 -11.39 -12.21
CA ASP A 227 0.13 -10.99 -13.28
C ASP A 227 0.43 -9.48 -13.30
N ILE A 228 1.47 -9.07 -12.55
CA ILE A 228 2.09 -7.75 -12.77
C ILE A 228 2.69 -7.63 -14.19
N ARG A 229 2.97 -8.76 -14.84
CA ARG A 229 3.77 -8.88 -16.07
C ARG A 229 2.95 -8.71 -17.35
N SER A 230 1.72 -8.21 -17.27
CA SER A 230 0.89 -7.88 -18.44
C SER A 230 1.44 -6.65 -19.20
N SER A 231 2.67 -6.75 -19.72
CA SER A 231 3.46 -5.74 -20.45
C SER A 231 3.84 -4.45 -19.70
N ARG A 232 3.40 -4.29 -18.44
CA ARG A 232 3.62 -3.07 -17.65
C ARG A 232 4.82 -3.17 -16.69
N THR A 233 5.28 -4.38 -16.38
CA THR A 233 6.44 -4.60 -15.52
C THR A 233 7.18 -5.87 -15.92
N VAL A 234 8.50 -5.78 -16.06
CA VAL A 234 9.40 -6.90 -16.27
C VAL A 234 10.12 -7.15 -14.94
N VAL A 235 9.88 -8.30 -14.32
CA VAL A 235 10.54 -8.69 -13.07
C VAL A 235 11.78 -9.51 -13.40
N ASP A 236 12.93 -9.11 -12.86
CA ASP A 236 14.18 -9.85 -12.95
C ASP A 236 14.24 -10.89 -11.82
N TYR A 237 13.89 -12.13 -12.17
CA TYR A 237 13.97 -13.27 -11.24
C TYR A 237 15.40 -13.78 -11.06
N SER A 238 16.35 -13.40 -11.92
CA SER A 238 17.76 -13.78 -11.76
C SER A 238 18.43 -12.99 -10.64
N SER A 239 17.94 -11.79 -10.35
CA SER A 239 18.41 -10.89 -9.31
C SER A 239 17.67 -11.09 -7.96
N THR A 240 17.08 -12.26 -7.73
CA THR A 240 16.24 -12.50 -6.55
C THR A 240 17.08 -12.70 -5.30
N VAL A 241 16.78 -11.93 -4.25
CA VAL A 241 17.33 -12.17 -2.91
C VAL A 241 16.19 -12.50 -1.96
N SER A 242 16.28 -13.64 -1.26
CA SER A 242 15.23 -14.10 -0.35
C SER A 242 15.78 -14.46 1.01
N ALA A 243 15.09 -14.07 2.09
CA ALA A 243 15.47 -14.45 3.45
C ALA A 243 15.42 -15.98 3.65
N PHE A 244 14.61 -16.70 2.86
CA PHE A 244 14.56 -18.16 2.87
C PHE A 244 15.88 -18.84 2.47
N PHE A 245 16.82 -18.11 1.86
CA PHE A 245 18.12 -18.64 1.45
C PHE A 245 19.17 -18.59 2.56
N PHE A 246 18.82 -18.00 3.71
CA PHE A 246 19.76 -17.74 4.80
C PHE A 246 19.28 -18.36 6.11
N PRO A 247 20.20 -18.66 7.05
CA PRO A 247 19.85 -19.18 8.36
C PRO A 247 19.34 -18.06 9.26
N VAL A 248 18.10 -17.60 8.99
CA VAL A 248 17.40 -16.62 9.80
C VAL A 248 16.14 -17.23 10.40
N ASN A 249 15.86 -16.90 11.66
CA ASN A 249 14.62 -17.30 12.30
C ASN A 249 13.40 -16.63 11.64
N LEU A 250 12.67 -17.44 10.86
CA LEU A 250 11.42 -17.03 10.19
C LEU A 250 10.15 -17.57 10.89
N ALA A 251 10.28 -18.09 12.12
CA ALA A 251 9.16 -18.70 12.83
C ALA A 251 8.06 -17.69 13.16
N ASN A 252 6.80 -18.10 13.00
CA ASN A 252 5.68 -17.30 13.46
C ASN A 252 5.45 -17.50 14.97
N PRO A 253 5.46 -16.44 15.79
CA PRO A 253 5.10 -16.54 17.20
C PRO A 253 3.60 -16.84 17.41
N ASP A 254 2.73 -16.66 16.41
CA ASP A 254 1.34 -17.08 16.46
C ASP A 254 1.21 -18.57 16.10
N PRO A 255 0.89 -19.46 17.07
CA PRO A 255 0.76 -20.89 16.82
C PRO A 255 -0.43 -21.24 15.92
N LYS A 256 -1.36 -20.32 15.68
CA LYS A 256 -2.49 -20.53 14.76
C LYS A 256 -2.09 -20.31 13.30
N ARG A 257 -1.00 -19.58 13.04
CA ARG A 257 -0.53 -19.23 11.69
C ARG A 257 0.93 -19.62 11.45
N PRO A 258 1.35 -20.87 11.76
CA PRO A 258 2.73 -21.30 11.51
C PRO A 258 3.09 -21.32 10.02
N ASP A 259 2.08 -21.24 9.13
CA ASP A 259 2.21 -21.12 7.69
C ASP A 259 2.77 -19.77 7.23
N LEU A 260 2.66 -18.73 8.05
CA LEU A 260 3.08 -17.37 7.70
C LEU A 260 4.46 -17.05 8.28
N PRO A 261 5.54 -16.99 7.48
CA PRO A 261 6.87 -16.66 7.98
C PRO A 261 6.90 -15.23 8.56
N ARG A 262 7.70 -15.01 9.61
CA ARG A 262 7.83 -13.71 10.29
C ARG A 262 9.28 -13.34 10.50
N LEU A 263 9.61 -12.05 10.42
CA LEU A 263 10.94 -11.55 10.82
C LEU A 263 10.98 -11.06 12.27
N SER A 264 9.86 -11.15 13.00
CA SER A 264 9.75 -10.68 14.38
C SER A 264 10.65 -11.42 15.36
N GLU A 265 10.95 -12.69 15.09
CA GLU A 265 11.78 -13.54 15.94
C GLU A 265 13.25 -13.63 15.47
N ALA A 266 13.60 -12.91 14.39
CA ALA A 266 14.98 -12.79 13.95
C ALA A 266 15.78 -11.87 14.89
N SER A 267 16.96 -12.31 15.29
CA SER A 267 17.89 -11.51 16.09
C SER A 267 18.40 -10.30 15.30
N HIS A 268 18.84 -9.28 16.04
CA HIS A 268 19.44 -8.09 15.44
C HIS A 268 20.65 -8.43 14.55
N ALA A 269 21.48 -9.40 14.96
CA ALA A 269 22.64 -9.84 14.19
C ALA A 269 22.24 -10.51 12.86
N GLU A 270 21.19 -11.35 12.86
CA GLU A 270 20.64 -11.96 11.64
C GLU A 270 20.10 -10.91 10.68
N LEU A 271 19.32 -9.93 11.18
CA LEU A 271 18.75 -8.86 10.36
C LEU A 271 19.85 -7.95 9.75
N VAL A 272 20.90 -7.62 10.51
CA VAL A 272 22.03 -6.85 10.01
C VAL A 272 22.81 -7.63 8.94
N ALA A 273 23.03 -8.93 9.17
CA ALA A 273 23.70 -9.80 8.20
C ALA A 273 22.91 -9.91 6.90
N LEU A 274 21.58 -10.15 6.99
CA LEU A 274 20.69 -10.12 5.83
C LEU A 274 20.78 -8.77 5.13
N LYS A 275 20.52 -7.66 5.82
CA LYS A 275 20.52 -6.33 5.20
C LYS A 275 21.82 -6.03 4.46
N ARG A 276 22.97 -6.45 4.98
CA ARG A 276 24.27 -6.31 4.29
C ARG A 276 24.32 -7.06 2.97
N ILE A 277 23.75 -8.26 2.90
CA ILE A 277 23.68 -9.06 1.67
C ILE A 277 22.80 -8.36 0.64
N PHE A 278 21.63 -7.88 1.07
CA PHE A 278 20.72 -7.12 0.20
C PHE A 278 21.37 -5.82 -0.31
N ASN A 279 22.03 -5.05 0.56
CA ASN A 279 22.76 -3.84 0.17
C ASN A 279 23.95 -4.11 -0.78
N GLY A 280 24.53 -5.30 -0.76
CA GLY A 280 25.61 -5.67 -1.68
C GLY A 280 25.10 -6.10 -3.07
N HIS A 281 23.79 -6.31 -3.20
CA HIS A 281 23.16 -6.83 -4.40
C HIS A 281 22.42 -5.76 -5.22
N TYR A 282 22.09 -4.62 -4.61
CA TYR A 282 21.34 -3.51 -5.21
C TYR A 282 22.13 -2.19 -5.19
#